data_AF-A0A4Q4SRX6-F1
#
_entry.id   AF-A0A4Q4SRX6-F1
#
_cell.length_a   1.000
_cell.length_b   1.000
_cell.length_c   1.000
_cell.angle_alpha   90.00
_cell.angle_beta   90.00
_cell.angle_gamma   90.00
#
_symmetry.space_group_name_H-M   'P 1'
#
loop_
_entity.id
_entity.type
_entity.pdbx_description
1 polymer ?
#
loop_
_entity_poly.entity_id
_entity_poly.type
_entity_poly.pdbx_seq_one_letter_code
_entity_poly.pdbx_strand_id
1 'polypeptide(L)'
;MQIIGFLGPAVLVVTVAGDICQKCSSEDAASVNLKIPGAPDADPFVVASKPDEVFVAAGKWPRPATDEVWDSCKQKGCLIEWSMHHNNDQVGLCFLPPQISAESPFQTWEDLTTWYWHEYPEDKMGNDDDNQLRDDWGLDGALDGLGLSSYTYLRKGGKNRILGMAHVDPYGSSMADHQTYQVDGQTYRATDADYTMSFNTEEGVIIGLSREGPATSALRRNPSIPAAQMPILHQFSDVGWLTWQEMTNRDGHDAKNLRYLISVSIENQKTLSVCRRVFINNRWKGGPWPGLTLKAGMDDFNAILGTPNMQGYGYMLIQHKAKLGNMYISKIQVFACTGTRKVCIVAHVSQPRSAPASVPDQGVEKQPSGRARRDENHNLVRSHKIFAKL
;
A
#
# COMPACT_ATOMS: atom_id res chain seq x y z
N MET A 1 46.98 -37.90 7.89
CA MET A 1 45.95 -38.42 8.81
C MET A 1 46.08 -37.64 10.11
N GLN A 2 45.18 -36.77 10.54
CA GLN A 2 43.95 -36.24 9.97
C GLN A 2 43.71 -34.92 10.72
N ILE A 3 43.57 -33.81 9.99
CA ILE A 3 43.23 -32.50 10.53
C ILE A 3 41.73 -32.54 10.81
N ILE A 4 41.32 -32.37 12.08
CA ILE A 4 39.91 -32.20 12.44
C ILE A 4 39.71 -30.70 12.69
N GLY A 5 39.09 -30.06 11.71
CA GLY A 5 38.73 -28.65 11.76
C GLY A 5 37.55 -28.39 12.69
N PHE A 6 37.64 -27.29 13.43
CA PHE A 6 36.52 -26.68 14.13
C PHE A 6 35.54 -26.11 13.09
N LEU A 7 34.34 -26.69 12.98
CA LEU A 7 33.18 -26.06 12.38
C LEU A 7 32.43 -25.32 13.49
N GLY A 8 32.40 -23.99 13.40
CA GLY A 8 31.58 -23.11 14.25
C GLY A 8 30.08 -23.25 13.96
N PRO A 9 29.21 -22.73 14.85
CA PRO A 9 27.79 -23.00 14.81
C PRO A 9 27.11 -22.16 13.72
N ALA A 10 26.88 -22.77 12.57
CA ALA A 10 25.81 -22.35 11.68
C ALA A 10 24.54 -23.11 12.07
N VAL A 11 23.39 -22.43 11.96
CA VAL A 11 22.02 -22.98 12.05
C VAL A 11 21.47 -23.09 13.49
N LEU A 12 21.09 -21.94 14.06
CA LEU A 12 19.94 -21.89 14.96
C LEU A 12 18.77 -21.30 14.15
N VAL A 13 17.94 -22.18 13.60
CA VAL A 13 16.71 -21.83 12.88
C VAL A 13 15.74 -21.17 13.87
N VAL A 14 15.44 -19.89 13.64
CA VAL A 14 14.41 -19.11 14.34
C VAL A 14 13.05 -19.77 14.10
N THR A 15 12.59 -20.54 15.09
CA THR A 15 11.40 -21.42 14.98
C THR A 15 10.09 -20.74 15.38
N VAL A 16 10.08 -19.41 15.59
CA VAL A 16 8.86 -18.67 15.97
C VAL A 16 8.21 -17.93 14.77
N ALA A 17 8.93 -17.78 13.65
CA ALA A 17 8.42 -17.19 12.40
C ALA A 17 7.85 -18.22 11.40
N GLY A 18 7.90 -19.52 11.74
CA GLY A 18 7.70 -20.63 10.80
C GLY A 18 6.27 -20.78 10.25
N ASP A 19 5.26 -20.69 11.10
CA ASP A 19 3.93 -21.22 10.74
C ASP A 19 3.11 -20.34 9.79
N ILE A 20 3.40 -19.05 9.67
CA ILE A 20 2.60 -18.14 8.81
C ILE A 20 3.36 -17.68 7.56
N CYS A 21 4.69 -17.51 7.62
CA CYS A 21 5.50 -17.37 6.41
C CYS A 21 5.32 -18.61 5.51
N GLN A 22 5.22 -19.81 6.09
CA GLN A 22 4.92 -21.04 5.33
C GLN A 22 3.54 -21.03 4.66
N LYS A 23 2.50 -20.43 5.24
CA LYS A 23 1.17 -20.38 4.59
C LYS A 23 1.14 -19.49 3.35
N CYS A 24 1.98 -18.46 3.32
CA CYS A 24 2.09 -17.55 2.17
C CYS A 24 3.18 -17.96 1.17
N SER A 25 4.01 -18.96 1.48
CA SER A 25 5.16 -19.39 0.68
C SER A 25 4.95 -20.80 0.11
N SER A 26 5.04 -20.99 -1.20
CA SER A 26 5.26 -22.33 -1.76
C SER A 26 6.74 -22.74 -1.58
N GLU A 27 7.06 -24.03 -1.77
CA GLU A 27 8.41 -24.59 -1.57
C GLU A 27 9.52 -23.92 -2.44
N ASP A 28 9.17 -23.09 -3.43
CA ASP A 28 10.08 -22.37 -4.34
C ASP A 28 10.30 -20.86 -4.02
N ALA A 29 10.00 -20.42 -2.80
CA ALA A 29 9.82 -19.00 -2.45
C ALA A 29 11.11 -18.16 -2.23
N ALA A 30 11.91 -17.95 -3.27
CA ALA A 30 12.83 -16.79 -3.31
C ALA A 30 12.08 -15.48 -3.70
N SER A 31 10.91 -15.60 -4.33
CA SER A 31 10.09 -14.50 -4.89
C SER A 31 9.08 -13.88 -3.91
N VAL A 32 8.93 -14.43 -2.71
CA VAL A 32 7.87 -14.09 -1.74
C VAL A 32 8.31 -13.06 -0.70
N ASN A 33 9.63 -12.82 -0.54
CA ASN A 33 10.12 -11.93 0.51
C ASN A 33 9.74 -10.46 0.27
N LEU A 34 9.46 -9.74 1.36
CA LEU A 34 9.38 -8.29 1.30
C LEU A 34 10.77 -7.77 0.90
N LYS A 35 10.85 -6.90 -0.11
CA LYS A 35 12.14 -6.34 -0.51
C LYS A 35 12.42 -5.09 0.33
N ILE A 36 13.66 -4.91 0.76
CA ILE A 36 14.06 -3.69 1.48
C ILE A 36 13.91 -2.47 0.56
N PRO A 37 13.45 -1.32 1.07
CA PRO A 37 13.66 -0.03 0.41
C PRO A 37 15.16 0.22 0.17
N GLY A 38 15.63 0.10 -1.08
CA GLY A 38 17.04 0.30 -1.44
C GLY A 38 17.65 -0.78 -2.33
N ALA A 39 17.05 -1.98 -2.41
CA ALA A 39 17.48 -2.96 -3.39
C ALA A 39 16.96 -2.54 -4.78
N PRO A 40 17.80 -2.50 -5.83
CA PRO A 40 17.31 -2.24 -7.17
C PRO A 40 16.23 -3.26 -7.51
N ASP A 41 15.07 -2.77 -7.94
CA ASP A 41 14.01 -3.59 -8.49
C ASP A 41 14.51 -4.23 -9.79
N ALA A 42 15.25 -5.33 -9.66
CA ALA A 42 15.11 -6.42 -10.61
C ALA A 42 13.78 -7.09 -10.27
N ASP A 43 12.66 -6.50 -10.70
CA ASP A 43 11.56 -7.35 -11.12
C ASP A 43 12.08 -7.99 -12.41
N PRO A 44 12.42 -9.31 -12.44
CA PRO A 44 12.91 -9.97 -13.65
C PRO A 44 11.88 -9.92 -14.79
N PHE A 45 10.67 -9.40 -14.53
CA PHE A 45 9.64 -9.12 -15.51
C PHE A 45 9.52 -7.65 -15.94
N VAL A 46 10.57 -6.82 -15.77
CA VAL A 46 10.84 -5.77 -16.77
C VAL A 46 11.32 -6.48 -18.04
N VAL A 47 10.44 -7.26 -18.66
CA VAL A 47 10.62 -7.59 -20.06
C VAL A 47 10.51 -6.24 -20.74
N ALA A 48 11.62 -5.79 -21.32
CA ALA A 48 11.59 -4.87 -22.44
C ALA A 48 10.82 -5.57 -23.57
N SER A 49 9.52 -5.78 -23.38
CA SER A 49 8.63 -6.09 -24.48
C SER A 49 8.61 -4.79 -25.25
N LYS A 50 9.11 -4.84 -26.48
CA LYS A 50 8.74 -3.89 -27.53
C LYS A 50 7.25 -3.56 -27.37
N PRO A 51 6.82 -2.32 -27.60
CA PRO A 51 5.43 -1.95 -27.45
C PRO A 51 4.62 -2.72 -28.49
N ASP A 52 4.20 -3.93 -28.14
CA ASP A 52 2.94 -4.47 -28.61
C ASP A 52 1.91 -3.57 -27.92
N GLU A 53 1.64 -2.45 -28.58
CA GLU A 53 0.60 -1.49 -28.25
C GLU A 53 -0.72 -2.25 -28.09
N VAL A 54 -1.04 -2.61 -26.85
CA VAL A 54 -2.42 -2.90 -26.45
C VAL A 54 -2.85 -1.75 -25.55
N PHE A 55 -3.10 -0.63 -26.22
CA PHE A 55 -3.89 0.46 -25.67
C PHE A 55 -5.23 -0.11 -25.17
N VAL A 56 -5.58 0.20 -23.93
CA VAL A 56 -6.89 -0.08 -23.32
C VAL A 56 -7.99 0.82 -23.92
N ALA A 57 -7.63 1.74 -24.82
CA ALA A 57 -8.58 2.42 -25.68
C ALA A 57 -9.29 1.38 -26.59
N ALA A 58 -10.60 1.23 -26.43
CA ALA A 58 -11.48 0.33 -27.18
C ALA A 58 -11.56 -1.15 -26.73
N GLY A 59 -11.32 -1.47 -25.45
CA GLY A 59 -11.82 -2.72 -24.86
C GLY A 59 -11.01 -3.99 -25.15
N LYS A 60 -9.76 -3.86 -25.61
CA LYS A 60 -8.81 -4.98 -25.64
C LYS A 60 -8.12 -5.10 -24.29
N TRP A 61 -8.66 -5.95 -23.43
CA TRP A 61 -8.00 -6.38 -22.21
C TRP A 61 -6.71 -7.14 -22.53
N PRO A 62 -5.65 -7.04 -21.71
CA PRO A 62 -4.56 -7.99 -21.80
C PRO A 62 -5.08 -9.41 -21.56
N ARG A 63 -4.25 -10.40 -21.93
CA ARG A 63 -4.52 -11.79 -21.55
C ARG A 63 -4.62 -11.88 -20.01
N PRO A 64 -5.47 -12.77 -19.47
CA PRO A 64 -5.47 -13.03 -18.05
C PRO A 64 -4.09 -13.47 -17.58
N ALA A 65 -3.73 -13.13 -16.34
CA ALA A 65 -2.45 -13.51 -15.74
C ALA A 65 -2.23 -15.03 -15.83
N THR A 66 -1.02 -15.45 -16.21
CA THR A 66 -0.59 -16.85 -16.13
C THR A 66 -0.56 -17.31 -14.67
N ASP A 67 -0.41 -18.61 -14.43
CA ASP A 67 -0.33 -19.14 -13.07
C ASP A 67 0.87 -18.58 -12.32
N GLU A 68 2.01 -18.39 -12.99
CA GLU A 68 3.21 -17.81 -12.38
C GLU A 68 3.00 -16.36 -11.94
N VAL A 69 2.41 -15.52 -12.80
CA VAL A 69 2.10 -14.12 -12.47
C VAL A 69 1.04 -14.04 -11.37
N TRP A 70 0.03 -14.91 -11.45
CA TRP A 70 -1.04 -14.99 -10.46
C TRP A 70 -0.49 -15.38 -9.09
N ASP A 71 0.25 -16.47 -9.01
CA ASP A 71 0.78 -17.00 -7.76
C ASP A 71 1.81 -16.05 -7.15
N SER A 72 2.67 -15.42 -7.96
CA SER A 72 3.59 -14.38 -7.48
C SER A 72 2.84 -13.21 -6.80
N CYS A 73 1.81 -12.67 -7.45
CA CYS A 73 1.02 -11.58 -6.86
C CYS A 73 0.23 -12.07 -5.64
N LYS A 74 -0.37 -13.26 -5.69
CA LYS A 74 -1.15 -13.85 -4.60
C LYS A 74 -0.29 -14.08 -3.35
N GLN A 75 0.88 -14.69 -3.51
CA GLN A 75 1.81 -14.94 -2.40
C GLN A 75 2.30 -13.63 -1.77
N LYS A 76 2.67 -12.65 -2.62
CA LYS A 76 3.07 -11.33 -2.14
C LYS A 76 1.93 -10.62 -1.39
N GLY A 77 0.71 -10.67 -1.92
CA GLY A 77 -0.46 -10.12 -1.26
C GLY A 77 -0.78 -10.79 0.06
N CYS A 78 -0.69 -12.12 0.14
CA CYS A 78 -0.82 -12.89 1.39
C CYS A 78 0.17 -12.41 2.45
N LEU A 79 1.44 -12.22 2.06
CA LEU A 79 2.46 -11.73 2.99
C LEU A 79 2.19 -10.28 3.42
N ILE A 80 1.75 -9.41 2.51
CA ILE A 80 1.36 -8.02 2.83
C ILE A 80 0.16 -7.99 3.78
N GLU A 81 -0.88 -8.78 3.50
CA GLU A 81 -2.06 -8.94 4.35
C GLU A 81 -1.65 -9.36 5.76
N TRP A 82 -0.85 -10.44 5.87
CA TRP A 82 -0.32 -10.90 7.14
C TRP A 82 0.47 -9.80 7.86
N SER A 83 1.36 -9.11 7.16
CA SER A 83 2.26 -8.12 7.73
C SER A 83 1.52 -6.92 8.33
N MET A 84 0.41 -6.49 7.72
CA MET A 84 -0.43 -5.41 8.28
C MET A 84 -1.01 -5.76 9.66
N HIS A 85 -1.17 -7.05 9.97
CA HIS A 85 -1.69 -7.53 11.25
C HIS A 85 -0.64 -7.87 12.32
N HIS A 86 0.65 -7.88 11.98
CA HIS A 86 1.72 -8.35 12.88
C HIS A 86 2.66 -7.22 13.28
N ASN A 87 3.45 -7.48 14.33
CA ASN A 87 4.38 -6.50 14.89
C ASN A 87 5.59 -6.29 13.99
N ASN A 88 6.22 -5.11 14.10
CA ASN A 88 7.35 -4.70 13.27
C ASN A 88 8.52 -5.70 13.30
N ASP A 89 8.85 -6.24 14.46
CA ASP A 89 9.95 -7.20 14.65
C ASP A 89 9.69 -8.52 13.90
N GLN A 90 8.47 -9.05 14.01
CA GLN A 90 8.06 -10.27 13.31
C GLN A 90 8.06 -10.07 11.79
N VAL A 91 7.55 -8.94 11.32
CA VAL A 91 7.49 -8.61 9.90
C VAL A 91 8.88 -8.30 9.34
N GLY A 92 9.76 -7.68 10.14
CA GLY A 92 11.14 -7.38 9.77
C GLY A 92 11.89 -8.63 9.30
N LEU A 93 11.66 -9.77 9.96
CA LEU A 93 12.28 -11.05 9.59
C LEU A 93 11.85 -11.59 8.22
N CYS A 94 10.74 -11.11 7.67
CA CYS A 94 10.22 -11.50 6.35
C CYS A 94 10.79 -10.62 5.21
N PHE A 95 11.60 -9.61 5.52
CA PHE A 95 12.32 -8.86 4.50
C PHE A 95 13.53 -9.64 3.97
N LEU A 96 14.00 -9.27 2.78
CA LEU A 96 15.24 -9.80 2.19
C LEU A 96 16.25 -8.67 1.89
N PRO A 97 17.41 -8.66 2.57
CA PRO A 97 17.74 -9.45 3.76
C PRO A 97 16.82 -9.18 4.97
N PRO A 98 16.68 -10.16 5.90
CA PRO A 98 15.90 -9.99 7.12
C PRO A 98 16.33 -8.76 7.91
N GLN A 99 15.35 -8.03 8.42
CA GLN A 99 15.52 -6.83 9.22
C GLN A 99 15.10 -7.09 10.68
N ILE A 100 15.62 -6.28 11.60
CA ILE A 100 15.18 -6.28 13.00
C ILE A 100 13.78 -5.67 13.18
N SER A 101 13.31 -4.92 12.18
CA SER A 101 12.04 -4.19 12.18
C SER A 101 11.57 -4.00 10.73
N ALA A 102 10.26 -3.96 10.52
CA ALA A 102 9.63 -3.57 9.26
C ALA A 102 9.54 -2.05 9.07
N GLU A 103 9.92 -1.27 10.09
CA GLU A 103 9.84 0.18 10.09
C GLU A 103 10.77 0.81 9.04
N SER A 104 10.25 1.80 8.31
CA SER A 104 11.05 2.55 7.35
C SER A 104 12.15 3.36 8.07
N PRO A 105 13.36 3.49 7.50
CA PRO A 105 14.33 4.46 8.00
C PRO A 105 13.89 5.92 7.74
N PHE A 106 12.91 6.14 6.85
CA PHE A 106 12.42 7.47 6.48
C PHE A 106 11.14 7.79 7.25
N GLN A 107 11.13 8.92 7.94
CA GLN A 107 10.10 9.23 8.94
C GLN A 107 9.53 10.64 8.81
N THR A 108 10.22 11.54 8.12
CA THR A 108 9.92 12.97 8.07
C THR A 108 9.96 13.55 6.66
N TRP A 109 9.38 14.74 6.48
CA TRP A 109 9.49 15.50 5.24
C TRP A 109 10.96 15.86 4.88
N GLU A 110 11.84 16.03 5.87
CA GLU A 110 13.26 16.31 5.65
C GLU A 110 13.95 15.16 4.90
N ASP A 111 13.53 13.91 5.13
CA ASP A 111 14.03 12.74 4.40
C ASP A 111 13.75 12.86 2.90
N LEU A 112 12.56 13.36 2.51
CA LEU A 112 12.24 13.61 1.10
C LEU A 112 13.21 14.61 0.48
N THR A 113 13.44 15.74 1.15
CA THR A 113 14.33 16.78 0.65
C THR A 113 15.79 16.33 0.59
N THR A 114 16.23 15.52 1.57
CA THR A 114 17.57 14.92 1.61
C THR A 114 17.78 14.01 0.40
N TRP A 115 16.75 13.24 0.03
CA TRP A 115 16.74 12.36 -1.12
C TRP A 115 16.20 13.02 -2.40
N TYR A 116 16.30 14.35 -2.50
CA TYR A 116 16.06 15.12 -3.73
C TYR A 116 14.65 14.99 -4.31
N TRP A 117 13.66 14.75 -3.45
CA TRP A 117 12.25 14.87 -3.79
C TRP A 117 11.76 16.29 -3.53
N HIS A 118 11.11 16.85 -4.53
CA HIS A 118 10.56 18.19 -4.51
C HIS A 118 9.05 18.16 -4.75
N GLU A 119 8.31 19.00 -4.03
CA GLU A 119 6.93 19.30 -4.38
C GLU A 119 6.94 20.00 -5.76
N TYR A 120 6.24 19.40 -6.73
CA TYR A 120 6.13 19.96 -8.06
C TYR A 120 5.25 21.21 -8.01
N PRO A 121 5.60 22.29 -8.74
CA PRO A 121 4.88 23.56 -8.63
C PRO A 121 3.42 23.38 -9.06
N GLU A 122 2.51 23.73 -8.17
CA GLU A 122 1.07 23.52 -8.35
C GLU A 122 0.53 24.23 -9.61
N ASP A 123 1.04 25.43 -9.90
CA ASP A 123 0.75 26.23 -11.09
C ASP A 123 1.21 25.56 -12.41
N LYS A 124 2.09 24.56 -12.32
CA LYS A 124 2.58 23.79 -13.48
C LYS A 124 1.95 22.42 -13.61
N MET A 125 1.17 21.97 -12.62
CA MET A 125 0.52 20.65 -12.66
C MET A 125 -0.70 20.61 -13.58
N GLY A 126 -1.20 21.77 -14.03
CA GLY A 126 -2.44 21.83 -14.79
C GLY A 126 -3.66 21.40 -13.96
N ASN A 127 -3.59 21.54 -12.64
CA ASN A 127 -4.69 21.24 -11.71
C ASN A 127 -5.75 22.35 -11.70
N ASP A 128 -5.93 23.07 -12.81
CA ASP A 128 -6.71 24.31 -12.87
C ASP A 128 -8.23 24.08 -12.89
N ASP A 129 -8.69 22.82 -12.87
CA ASP A 129 -10.10 22.43 -12.95
C ASP A 129 -10.57 21.70 -11.69
N ASP A 130 -11.72 22.12 -11.16
CA ASP A 130 -12.35 21.48 -10.03
C ASP A 130 -12.98 20.11 -10.33
N ASN A 131 -13.22 19.81 -11.62
CA ASN A 131 -13.83 18.57 -12.08
C ASN A 131 -12.81 17.49 -12.46
N GLN A 132 -11.51 17.74 -12.31
CA GLN A 132 -10.46 16.81 -12.74
C GLN A 132 -10.65 15.38 -12.21
N LEU A 133 -11.02 15.21 -10.94
CA LEU A 133 -11.27 13.88 -10.36
C LEU A 133 -12.54 13.20 -10.91
N ARG A 134 -13.53 13.99 -11.34
CA ARG A 134 -14.81 13.51 -11.86
C ARG A 134 -14.70 13.17 -13.34
N ASP A 135 -14.29 14.13 -14.15
CA ASP A 135 -14.39 14.08 -15.61
C ASP A 135 -13.15 13.43 -16.23
N ASP A 136 -11.95 13.82 -15.80
CA ASP A 136 -10.70 13.28 -16.36
C ASP A 136 -10.37 11.90 -15.78
N TRP A 137 -10.51 11.74 -14.46
CA TRP A 137 -10.18 10.50 -13.77
C TRP A 137 -11.36 9.55 -13.55
N GLY A 138 -12.60 10.01 -13.72
CA GLY A 138 -13.76 9.12 -13.73
C GLY A 138 -14.19 8.57 -12.39
N LEU A 139 -13.97 9.31 -11.30
CA LEU A 139 -14.18 8.83 -9.93
C LEU A 139 -15.51 9.26 -9.31
N ASP A 140 -16.32 10.02 -10.03
CA ASP A 140 -17.60 10.55 -9.57
C ASP A 140 -18.46 9.51 -8.84
N GLY A 141 -18.80 8.40 -9.50
CA GLY A 141 -19.65 7.36 -8.92
C GLY A 141 -19.02 6.69 -7.69
N ALA A 142 -17.69 6.56 -7.65
CA ALA A 142 -16.98 5.95 -6.54
C ALA A 142 -16.89 6.88 -5.34
N LEU A 143 -16.50 8.13 -5.54
CA LEU A 143 -16.40 9.13 -4.47
C LEU A 143 -17.78 9.45 -3.90
N ASP A 144 -18.78 9.69 -4.75
CA ASP A 144 -20.15 9.97 -4.32
C ASP A 144 -20.74 8.74 -3.59
N GLY A 145 -20.50 7.53 -4.09
CA GLY A 145 -20.94 6.28 -3.46
C GLY A 145 -20.24 5.94 -2.13
N LEU A 146 -19.08 6.52 -1.87
CA LEU A 146 -18.36 6.42 -0.59
C LEU A 146 -18.67 7.60 0.35
N GLY A 147 -19.46 8.59 -0.10
CA GLY A 147 -19.74 9.81 0.66
C GLY A 147 -18.52 10.71 0.82
N LEU A 148 -17.67 10.77 -0.21
CA LEU A 148 -16.45 11.58 -0.27
C LEU A 148 -16.66 12.77 -1.19
N SER A 149 -15.97 13.87 -0.92
CA SER A 149 -15.86 15.00 -1.85
C SER A 149 -15.31 14.51 -3.18
N SER A 150 -16.03 14.80 -4.26
CA SER A 150 -15.58 14.53 -5.63
C SER A 150 -14.91 15.73 -6.31
N TYR A 151 -14.78 16.86 -5.62
CA TYR A 151 -14.17 18.08 -6.15
C TYR A 151 -12.81 18.37 -5.53
N THR A 152 -11.95 19.06 -6.29
CA THR A 152 -10.71 19.63 -5.77
C THR A 152 -10.98 20.86 -4.91
N TYR A 153 -10.00 21.27 -4.11
CA TYR A 153 -10.10 22.45 -3.23
C TYR A 153 -10.34 23.78 -3.98
N LEU A 154 -10.15 23.81 -5.31
CA LEU A 154 -10.45 24.97 -6.15
C LEU A 154 -11.95 25.29 -6.20
N ARG A 155 -12.81 24.28 -6.04
CA ARG A 155 -14.25 24.51 -5.84
C ARG A 155 -14.52 24.84 -4.40
N LYS A 156 -15.39 25.81 -4.16
CA LYS A 156 -15.90 26.10 -2.82
C LYS A 156 -16.50 24.81 -2.20
N GLY A 157 -15.86 24.34 -1.12
CA GLY A 157 -16.26 23.14 -0.38
C GLY A 157 -15.70 21.82 -0.90
N GLY A 158 -14.88 21.84 -1.96
CA GLY A 158 -14.10 20.67 -2.36
C GLY A 158 -12.93 20.43 -1.40
N LYS A 159 -12.52 19.17 -1.25
CA LYS A 159 -11.59 18.73 -0.19
C LYS A 159 -10.35 17.98 -0.69
N ASN A 160 -10.25 17.77 -2.00
CA ASN A 160 -9.13 17.05 -2.57
C ASN A 160 -8.04 18.01 -3.04
N ARG A 161 -6.80 17.80 -2.59
CA ARG A 161 -5.63 18.54 -3.05
C ARG A 161 -4.73 17.64 -3.88
N ILE A 162 -4.46 18.01 -5.12
CA ILE A 162 -3.56 17.26 -6.01
C ILE A 162 -2.16 17.82 -5.85
N LEU A 163 -1.20 16.93 -5.59
CA LEU A 163 0.19 17.28 -5.30
C LEU A 163 1.10 16.26 -5.98
N GLY A 164 2.13 16.76 -6.67
CA GLY A 164 3.16 15.97 -7.33
C GLY A 164 4.44 16.00 -6.51
N MET A 165 5.02 14.82 -6.26
CA MET A 165 6.39 14.71 -5.74
C MET A 165 7.30 14.27 -6.87
N ALA A 166 8.24 15.14 -7.23
CA ALA A 166 9.15 14.95 -8.35
C ALA A 166 10.58 14.71 -7.87
N HIS A 167 11.25 13.68 -8.38
CA HIS A 167 12.66 13.41 -8.11
C HIS A 167 13.56 14.13 -9.12
N VAL A 168 13.41 15.45 -9.12
CA VAL A 168 14.11 16.47 -9.91
C VAL A 168 13.79 17.82 -9.24
N ASP A 169 14.73 18.77 -9.27
CA ASP A 169 14.44 20.15 -8.91
C ASP A 169 13.68 20.83 -10.07
N PRO A 170 12.37 21.15 -9.89
CA PRO A 170 11.54 21.74 -10.94
C PRO A 170 11.80 23.24 -11.12
N TYR A 171 12.61 23.85 -10.25
CA TYR A 171 13.05 25.25 -10.32
C TYR A 171 14.49 25.37 -10.85
N GLY A 172 15.21 24.25 -10.93
CA GLY A 172 16.57 24.19 -11.45
C GLY A 172 16.66 24.65 -12.91
N SER A 173 17.79 25.27 -13.25
CA SER A 173 18.06 25.73 -14.62
C SER A 173 18.50 24.63 -15.58
N SER A 174 18.63 23.39 -15.10
CA SER A 174 19.10 22.23 -15.87
C SER A 174 18.04 21.14 -15.95
N MET A 175 18.01 20.42 -17.06
CA MET A 175 17.18 19.22 -17.20
C MET A 175 17.62 18.15 -16.19
N ALA A 176 16.71 17.24 -15.82
CA ALA A 176 16.99 16.16 -14.87
C ALA A 176 18.27 15.36 -15.22
N ASP A 177 18.58 15.17 -16.51
CA ASP A 177 19.80 14.48 -16.98
C ASP A 177 21.10 15.06 -16.40
N HIS A 178 21.09 16.34 -16.04
CA HIS A 178 22.24 17.11 -15.57
C HIS A 178 22.15 17.45 -14.08
N GLN A 179 21.13 16.98 -13.37
CA GLN A 179 20.97 17.24 -11.94
C GLN A 179 21.54 16.09 -11.11
N THR A 180 22.34 16.45 -10.11
CA THR A 180 22.95 15.52 -9.14
C THR A 180 22.81 16.09 -7.73
N TYR A 181 22.85 15.20 -6.75
CA TYR A 181 22.84 15.56 -5.34
C TYR A 181 23.74 14.62 -4.54
N GLN A 182 24.06 15.00 -3.30
CA GLN A 182 24.97 14.27 -2.42
C GLN A 182 24.25 13.90 -1.12
N VAL A 183 24.35 12.64 -0.73
CA VAL A 183 23.95 12.15 0.60
C VAL A 183 25.10 11.32 1.14
N ASP A 184 25.55 11.59 2.36
CA ASP A 184 26.65 10.88 3.03
C ASP A 184 27.94 10.73 2.19
N GLY A 185 28.26 11.76 1.39
CA GLY A 185 29.45 11.78 0.53
C GLY A 185 29.34 10.93 -0.75
N GLN A 186 28.18 10.30 -1.00
CA GLN A 186 27.88 9.59 -2.23
C GLN A 186 27.04 10.47 -3.17
N THR A 187 27.38 10.43 -4.44
CA THR A 187 26.70 11.17 -5.51
C THR A 187 25.57 10.35 -6.11
N TYR A 188 24.41 10.97 -6.20
CA TYR A 188 23.19 10.45 -6.79
C TYR A 188 22.75 11.33 -7.95
N ARG A 189 21.91 10.77 -8.84
CA ARG A 189 21.35 11.49 -9.99
C ARG A 189 19.85 11.66 -9.82
N ALA A 190 19.34 12.83 -10.21
CA ALA A 190 17.90 13.05 -10.34
C ALA A 190 17.35 12.09 -11.40
N THR A 191 16.22 11.45 -11.11
CA THR A 191 15.67 10.40 -11.99
C THR A 191 14.51 10.88 -12.82
N ASP A 192 13.95 12.05 -12.50
CA ASP A 192 12.71 12.57 -13.10
C ASP A 192 11.51 11.66 -12.83
N ALA A 193 11.52 10.99 -11.67
CA ALA A 193 10.38 10.22 -11.22
C ALA A 193 9.28 11.14 -10.73
N ASP A 194 8.03 10.73 -10.90
CA ASP A 194 6.86 11.51 -10.51
C ASP A 194 5.84 10.64 -9.78
N TYR A 195 5.50 11.09 -8.57
CA TYR A 195 4.39 10.59 -7.80
C TYR A 195 3.34 11.69 -7.62
N THR A 196 2.38 11.74 -8.54
CA THR A 196 1.21 12.61 -8.44
C THR A 196 0.06 11.92 -7.73
N MET A 197 -0.42 12.52 -6.65
CA MET A 197 -1.48 12.01 -5.80
C MET A 197 -2.51 13.11 -5.49
N SER A 198 -3.72 12.69 -5.17
CA SER A 198 -4.71 13.53 -4.50
C SER A 198 -4.83 13.14 -3.03
N PHE A 199 -4.85 14.14 -2.16
CA PHE A 199 -4.97 14.00 -0.72
C PHE A 199 -6.24 14.69 -0.24
N ASN A 200 -7.04 13.98 0.55
CA ASN A 200 -8.17 14.52 1.29
C ASN A 200 -7.99 14.08 2.74
N THR A 201 -7.35 14.96 3.50
CA THR A 201 -6.91 14.75 4.89
C THR A 201 -8.09 14.71 5.87
N GLU A 202 -9.14 15.48 5.57
CA GLU A 202 -10.39 15.53 6.35
C GLU A 202 -11.17 14.21 6.25
N GLU A 203 -11.32 13.65 5.05
CA GLU A 203 -12.17 12.47 4.81
C GLU A 203 -11.38 11.16 4.73
N GLY A 204 -10.05 11.23 4.79
CA GLY A 204 -9.18 10.06 4.91
C GLY A 204 -8.86 9.37 3.59
N VAL A 205 -8.54 10.11 2.53
CA VAL A 205 -8.38 9.54 1.18
C VAL A 205 -7.02 9.90 0.59
N ILE A 206 -6.35 8.90 0.03
CA ILE A 206 -5.23 9.09 -0.91
C ILE A 206 -5.62 8.47 -2.26
N ILE A 207 -5.48 9.24 -3.34
CA ILE A 207 -5.75 8.81 -4.71
C ILE A 207 -4.46 8.90 -5.50
N GLY A 208 -3.87 7.77 -5.88
CA GLY A 208 -2.69 7.73 -6.73
C GLY A 208 -3.07 7.93 -8.20
N LEU A 209 -2.63 9.05 -8.79
CA LEU A 209 -2.92 9.46 -10.16
C LEU A 209 -1.79 9.04 -11.11
N SER A 210 -0.56 9.50 -10.83
CA SER A 210 0.68 9.08 -11.51
C SER A 210 1.61 8.44 -10.47
N ARG A 211 2.21 7.30 -10.81
CA ARG A 211 3.11 6.56 -9.93
C ARG A 211 4.35 6.07 -10.65
N GLU A 212 4.99 6.98 -11.37
CA GLU A 212 6.17 6.68 -12.15
C GLU A 212 7.41 6.68 -11.24
N GLY A 213 7.92 5.49 -10.93
CA GLY A 213 9.00 5.34 -9.95
C GLY A 213 10.41 5.55 -10.53
N PRO A 214 11.39 5.86 -9.66
CA PRO A 214 12.78 6.09 -10.06
C PRO A 214 13.39 5.02 -10.97
N ALA A 215 13.16 3.73 -10.71
CA ALA A 215 13.73 2.66 -11.52
C ALA A 215 13.30 2.74 -13.00
N THR A 216 12.04 3.11 -13.28
CA THR A 216 11.53 3.28 -14.64
C THR A 216 12.02 4.58 -15.27
N SER A 217 12.03 5.68 -14.52
CA SER A 217 12.45 7.00 -15.02
C SER A 217 13.96 7.05 -15.31
N ALA A 218 14.76 6.37 -14.49
CA ALA A 218 16.21 6.19 -14.65
C ALA A 218 16.62 5.56 -15.99
N LEU A 219 15.83 4.63 -16.53
CA LEU A 219 16.11 3.98 -17.81
C LEU A 219 15.95 4.93 -19.01
N ARG A 220 15.16 6.00 -18.86
CA ARG A 220 14.91 7.00 -19.90
C ARG A 220 15.84 8.22 -19.81
N ARG A 221 16.69 8.27 -18.78
CA ARG A 221 17.71 9.33 -18.67
C ARG A 221 18.83 9.13 -19.69
N ASN A 222 19.55 10.20 -20.00
CA ASN A 222 20.68 10.17 -20.91
C ASN A 222 21.97 10.71 -20.25
N PRO A 223 22.96 9.84 -19.94
CA PRO A 223 22.89 8.38 -20.01
C PRO A 223 21.91 7.82 -18.96
N SER A 224 21.51 6.56 -19.11
CA SER A 224 20.68 5.88 -18.11
C SER A 224 21.39 5.88 -16.75
N ILE A 225 20.61 5.93 -15.66
CA ILE A 225 21.19 6.01 -14.31
C ILE A 225 21.54 4.59 -13.84
N PRO A 226 22.79 4.32 -13.45
CA PRO A 226 23.18 3.04 -12.88
C PRO A 226 22.61 2.85 -11.47
N ALA A 227 22.39 1.60 -11.06
CA ALA A 227 21.82 1.27 -9.74
C ALA A 227 22.54 1.95 -8.56
N ALA A 228 23.87 2.11 -8.63
CA ALA A 228 24.68 2.75 -7.59
C ALA A 228 24.41 4.26 -7.42
N GLN A 229 23.74 4.91 -8.38
CA GLN A 229 23.40 6.34 -8.35
C GLN A 229 21.90 6.58 -8.16
N MET A 230 21.14 5.52 -7.84
CA MET A 230 19.71 5.60 -7.57
C MET A 230 19.44 6.10 -6.15
N PRO A 231 18.37 6.89 -5.92
CA PRO A 231 17.91 7.24 -4.58
C PRO A 231 17.67 6.00 -3.72
N ILE A 232 18.05 6.05 -2.44
CA ILE A 232 17.64 5.02 -1.47
C ILE A 232 16.15 5.22 -1.11
N LEU A 233 15.71 6.45 -0.86
CA LEU A 233 14.29 6.79 -0.74
C LEU A 233 13.68 6.89 -2.14
N HIS A 234 13.16 5.77 -2.65
CA HIS A 234 12.59 5.70 -3.99
C HIS A 234 11.22 5.04 -4.06
N GLN A 235 10.75 4.43 -2.96
CA GLN A 235 9.52 3.66 -2.96
C GLN A 235 8.31 4.60 -2.76
N PHE A 236 7.23 4.32 -3.50
CA PHE A 236 5.97 5.05 -3.37
C PHE A 236 5.40 4.96 -1.94
N SER A 237 5.63 3.85 -1.22
CA SER A 237 5.15 3.70 0.16
C SER A 237 5.68 4.80 1.07
N ASP A 238 6.98 5.07 1.02
CA ASP A 238 7.62 6.12 1.81
C ASP A 238 7.22 7.51 1.30
N VAL A 239 7.33 7.78 0.00
CA VAL A 239 7.01 9.13 -0.54
C VAL A 239 5.54 9.49 -0.29
N GLY A 240 4.62 8.56 -0.56
CA GLY A 240 3.20 8.74 -0.31
C GLY A 240 2.87 8.92 1.17
N TRP A 241 3.50 8.14 2.05
CA TRP A 241 3.33 8.29 3.50
C TRP A 241 3.83 9.64 4.01
N LEU A 242 5.07 10.01 3.68
CA LEU A 242 5.70 11.23 4.17
C LEU A 242 4.91 12.47 3.70
N THR A 243 4.38 12.41 2.48
CA THR A 243 3.48 13.45 1.95
C THR A 243 2.14 13.47 2.71
N TRP A 244 1.50 12.33 2.94
CA TRP A 244 0.26 12.25 3.73
C TRP A 244 0.44 12.77 5.16
N GLN A 245 1.53 12.37 5.83
CA GLN A 245 1.87 12.83 7.16
C GLN A 245 2.04 14.35 7.19
N GLU A 246 2.77 14.91 6.23
CA GLU A 246 2.96 16.35 6.14
C GLU A 246 1.65 17.10 5.90
N MET A 247 0.80 16.63 4.96
CA MET A 247 -0.49 17.27 4.69
C MET A 247 -1.42 17.21 5.90
N THR A 248 -1.53 16.05 6.55
CA THR A 248 -2.36 15.91 7.75
C THR A 248 -1.88 16.81 8.90
N ASN A 249 -0.57 16.96 9.07
CA ASN A 249 -0.01 17.92 10.02
C ASN A 249 -0.35 19.38 9.67
N ARG A 250 -0.19 19.79 8.40
CA ARG A 250 -0.51 21.16 7.93
C ARG A 250 -1.99 21.49 8.10
N ASP A 251 -2.87 20.53 7.82
CA ASP A 251 -4.32 20.72 7.87
C ASP A 251 -4.92 20.51 9.26
N GLY A 252 -4.14 20.01 10.23
CA GLY A 252 -4.60 19.75 11.60
C GLY A 252 -5.49 18.51 11.73
N HIS A 253 -5.27 17.49 10.89
CA HIS A 253 -5.98 16.22 10.90
C HIS A 253 -5.12 15.07 11.43
N ASP A 254 -5.75 14.03 11.98
CA ASP A 254 -5.03 12.83 12.43
C ASP A 254 -4.69 11.93 11.23
N ALA A 255 -3.40 11.61 11.06
CA ALA A 255 -2.93 10.68 10.03
C ALA A 255 -3.60 9.29 10.11
N LYS A 256 -4.11 8.89 11.28
CA LYS A 256 -4.88 7.63 11.49
C LYS A 256 -6.31 7.67 10.95
N ASN A 257 -6.79 8.83 10.49
CA ASN A 257 -8.08 8.96 9.82
C ASN A 257 -8.07 8.42 8.38
N LEU A 258 -6.97 7.81 7.93
CA LEU A 258 -6.90 7.20 6.60
C LEU A 258 -7.95 6.07 6.46
N ARG A 259 -8.84 6.21 5.47
CA ARG A 259 -9.98 5.30 5.22
C ARG A 259 -9.92 4.64 3.85
N TYR A 260 -9.38 5.33 2.84
CA TYR A 260 -9.39 4.85 1.46
C TYR A 260 -8.07 5.12 0.75
N LEU A 261 -7.62 4.10 0.01
CA LEU A 261 -6.45 4.17 -0.87
C LEU A 261 -6.91 3.80 -2.28
N ILE A 262 -6.78 4.72 -3.22
CA ILE A 262 -7.38 4.61 -4.56
C ILE A 262 -6.29 4.61 -5.62
N SER A 263 -6.38 3.67 -6.56
CA SER A 263 -5.56 3.64 -7.78
C SER A 263 -6.47 3.87 -8.97
N VAL A 264 -6.16 4.85 -9.81
CA VAL A 264 -7.05 5.25 -10.91
C VAL A 264 -6.41 4.98 -12.27
N SER A 265 -7.24 4.86 -13.30
CA SER A 265 -6.84 4.75 -14.70
C SER A 265 -5.65 3.83 -14.95
N ILE A 266 -5.66 2.63 -14.34
CA ILE A 266 -4.51 1.73 -14.32
C ILE A 266 -4.12 1.29 -15.73
N GLU A 267 -2.83 1.43 -16.06
CA GLU A 267 -2.23 1.03 -17.34
C GLU A 267 -1.20 -0.10 -17.21
N ASN A 268 -0.77 -0.40 -15.98
CA ASN A 268 0.22 -1.44 -15.72
C ASN A 268 -0.29 -2.81 -16.17
N GLN A 269 0.38 -3.41 -17.16
CA GLN A 269 -0.07 -4.65 -17.80
C GLN A 269 -0.14 -5.83 -16.82
N LYS A 270 0.80 -5.92 -15.86
CA LYS A 270 0.78 -6.95 -14.82
C LYS A 270 -0.49 -6.82 -13.96
N THR A 271 -0.77 -5.63 -13.44
CA THR A 271 -2.01 -5.36 -12.67
C THR A 271 -3.27 -5.65 -13.50
N LEU A 272 -3.33 -5.19 -14.75
CA LEU A 272 -4.48 -5.40 -15.63
C LEU A 272 -4.71 -6.89 -15.94
N SER A 273 -3.65 -7.68 -16.16
CA SER A 273 -3.76 -9.13 -16.39
C SER A 273 -4.29 -9.89 -15.16
N VAL A 274 -3.89 -9.48 -13.95
CA VAL A 274 -4.40 -10.02 -12.69
C VAL A 274 -5.87 -9.64 -12.50
N CYS A 275 -6.23 -8.37 -12.73
CA CYS A 275 -7.63 -7.93 -12.72
C CYS A 275 -8.47 -8.77 -13.70
N ARG A 276 -7.97 -8.99 -14.92
CA ARG A 276 -8.67 -9.80 -15.91
C ARG A 276 -8.92 -11.23 -15.44
N ARG A 277 -7.95 -11.85 -14.75
CA ARG A 277 -8.12 -13.19 -14.17
C ARG A 277 -9.14 -13.20 -13.03
N VAL A 278 -9.09 -12.23 -12.11
CA VAL A 278 -10.11 -12.05 -11.07
C VAL A 278 -11.51 -11.94 -11.68
N PHE A 279 -11.66 -11.20 -12.78
CA PHE A 279 -12.96 -11.01 -13.41
C PHE A 279 -13.51 -12.32 -13.97
N ILE A 280 -12.65 -13.14 -14.57
CA ILE A 280 -13.01 -14.49 -15.06
C ILE A 280 -13.42 -15.39 -13.89
N ASN A 281 -12.61 -15.44 -12.81
CA ASN A 281 -12.89 -16.23 -11.61
C ASN A 281 -14.26 -15.90 -11.01
N ASN A 282 -14.62 -14.62 -11.00
CA ASN A 282 -15.87 -14.11 -10.44
C ASN A 282 -17.02 -14.00 -11.45
N ARG A 283 -16.82 -14.44 -12.70
CA ARG A 283 -17.79 -14.29 -13.81
C ARG A 283 -18.29 -12.84 -13.97
N TRP A 284 -17.44 -11.88 -13.62
CA TRP A 284 -17.73 -10.46 -13.70
C TRP A 284 -17.25 -9.90 -15.03
N LYS A 285 -18.09 -9.08 -15.69
CA LYS A 285 -17.81 -8.59 -17.06
C LYS A 285 -17.08 -7.25 -17.10
N GLY A 286 -16.76 -6.68 -15.94
CA GLY A 286 -16.35 -5.28 -15.85
C GLY A 286 -17.59 -4.37 -15.86
N GLY A 287 -17.54 -3.30 -15.06
CA GLY A 287 -18.64 -2.37 -14.91
C GLY A 287 -18.25 -1.20 -14.01
N PRO A 288 -19.06 -0.13 -14.00
CA PRO A 288 -18.81 1.04 -13.16
C PRO A 288 -18.94 0.68 -11.66
N TRP A 289 -18.71 1.66 -10.81
CA TRP A 289 -18.99 1.57 -9.37
C TRP A 289 -20.39 0.96 -9.10
N PRO A 290 -20.57 0.07 -8.09
CA PRO A 290 -19.62 -0.34 -7.05
C PRO A 290 -18.58 -1.38 -7.45
N GLY A 291 -18.61 -1.87 -8.69
CA GLY A 291 -17.67 -2.85 -9.18
C GLY A 291 -17.73 -4.21 -8.49
N LEU A 292 -16.62 -4.95 -8.57
CA LEU A 292 -16.42 -6.23 -7.91
C LEU A 292 -15.77 -6.03 -6.54
N THR A 293 -16.38 -6.55 -5.48
CA THR A 293 -15.86 -6.50 -4.11
C THR A 293 -15.12 -7.80 -3.75
N LEU A 294 -13.90 -7.65 -3.27
CA LEU A 294 -13.03 -8.71 -2.77
C LEU A 294 -12.75 -8.46 -1.29
N LYS A 295 -12.78 -9.51 -0.47
CA LYS A 295 -12.54 -9.43 0.98
C LYS A 295 -11.21 -10.07 1.34
N ALA A 296 -10.61 -9.58 2.44
CA ALA A 296 -9.48 -10.20 3.11
C ALA A 296 -9.68 -11.74 3.27
N GLY A 297 -8.58 -12.50 3.12
CA GLY A 297 -8.56 -13.96 3.14
C GLY A 297 -8.96 -14.66 1.83
N MET A 298 -9.32 -13.93 0.76
CA MET A 298 -9.56 -14.51 -0.56
C MET A 298 -8.30 -14.49 -1.44
N ASP A 299 -8.08 -15.54 -2.23
CA ASP A 299 -6.99 -15.59 -3.22
C ASP A 299 -7.04 -14.41 -4.20
N ASP A 300 -8.23 -14.06 -4.69
CA ASP A 300 -8.42 -12.91 -5.59
C ASP A 300 -8.06 -11.57 -4.91
N PHE A 301 -8.36 -11.43 -3.61
CA PHE A 301 -8.00 -10.25 -2.84
C PHE A 301 -6.48 -10.13 -2.73
N ASN A 302 -5.81 -11.23 -2.36
CA ASN A 302 -4.36 -11.27 -2.23
C ASN A 302 -3.66 -11.08 -3.58
N ALA A 303 -4.18 -11.68 -4.66
CA ALA A 303 -3.67 -11.45 -6.00
C ALA A 303 -3.71 -9.96 -6.37
N ILE A 304 -4.81 -9.24 -6.10
CA ILE A 304 -4.88 -7.80 -6.36
C ILE A 304 -3.97 -7.00 -5.44
N LEU A 305 -3.93 -7.32 -4.14
CA LEU A 305 -3.10 -6.62 -3.15
C LEU A 305 -1.60 -6.70 -3.49
N GLY A 306 -1.12 -7.83 -4.01
CA GLY A 306 0.27 -8.00 -4.44
C GLY A 306 0.62 -7.40 -5.81
N THR A 307 -0.32 -6.77 -6.51
CA THR A 307 -0.03 -6.09 -7.79
C THR A 307 0.83 -4.84 -7.60
N PRO A 308 1.59 -4.41 -8.62
CA PRO A 308 2.36 -3.16 -8.56
C PRO A 308 1.56 -1.92 -8.13
N ASN A 309 0.28 -1.83 -8.51
CA ASN A 309 -0.57 -0.69 -8.17
C ASN A 309 -1.15 -0.73 -6.75
N MET A 310 -1.08 -1.86 -6.03
CA MET A 310 -1.65 -1.98 -4.68
C MET A 310 -0.60 -2.25 -3.62
N GLN A 311 0.50 -2.92 -3.97
CA GLN A 311 1.52 -3.30 -2.99
C GLN A 311 2.10 -2.09 -2.25
N GLY A 312 2.30 -0.95 -2.94
CA GLY A 312 2.87 0.26 -2.33
C GLY A 312 2.00 0.80 -1.19
N TYR A 313 0.68 0.67 -1.30
CA TYR A 313 -0.24 0.99 -0.22
C TYR A 313 -0.12 0.02 0.95
N GLY A 314 0.07 -1.28 0.68
CA GLY A 314 0.36 -2.27 1.71
C GLY A 314 1.66 -1.97 2.47
N TYR A 315 2.74 -1.71 1.74
CA TYR A 315 4.03 -1.31 2.31
C TYR A 315 3.91 -0.03 3.15
N MET A 316 3.16 0.97 2.69
CA MET A 316 2.89 2.21 3.43
C MET A 316 2.31 1.90 4.82
N LEU A 317 1.30 1.03 4.90
CA LEU A 317 0.69 0.64 6.19
C LEU A 317 1.62 -0.22 7.05
N ILE A 318 2.48 -1.03 6.43
CA ILE A 318 3.43 -1.91 7.12
C ILE A 318 4.59 -1.11 7.73
N GLN A 319 5.19 -0.22 6.97
CA GLN A 319 6.46 0.42 7.33
C GLN A 319 6.30 1.62 8.28
N HIS A 320 5.09 2.15 8.44
CA HIS A 320 4.82 3.32 9.27
C HIS A 320 3.84 3.04 10.42
N LYS A 321 3.82 1.79 10.90
CA LYS A 321 3.00 1.34 12.05
C LYS A 321 3.21 2.16 13.32
N ALA A 322 4.39 2.75 13.54
CA ALA A 322 4.64 3.62 14.69
C ALA A 322 3.66 4.82 14.76
N LYS A 323 3.22 5.32 13.59
CA LYS A 323 2.28 6.44 13.47
C LYS A 323 0.87 5.96 13.14
N LEU A 324 0.73 4.94 12.31
CA LEU A 324 -0.58 4.44 11.85
C LEU A 324 -1.22 3.41 12.79
N GLY A 325 -0.44 2.77 13.65
CA GLY A 325 -0.82 1.51 14.27
C GLY A 325 -0.88 0.36 13.25
N ASN A 326 -1.52 -0.75 13.62
CA ASN A 326 -1.67 -1.91 12.73
C ASN A 326 -2.88 -1.76 11.78
N MET A 327 -2.99 -0.61 11.12
CA MET A 327 -4.00 -0.43 10.06
C MET A 327 -3.84 -1.48 8.97
N TYR A 328 -4.96 -1.92 8.42
CA TYR A 328 -4.97 -2.97 7.40
C TYR A 328 -6.02 -2.71 6.33
N ILE A 329 -5.77 -3.23 5.13
CA ILE A 329 -6.75 -3.21 4.04
C ILE A 329 -7.75 -4.34 4.28
N SER A 330 -9.01 -4.01 4.55
CA SER A 330 -10.06 -4.98 4.88
C SER A 330 -10.86 -5.46 3.67
N LYS A 331 -10.91 -4.63 2.61
CA LYS A 331 -11.72 -4.85 1.42
C LYS A 331 -11.12 -4.12 0.23
N ILE A 332 -11.18 -4.74 -0.94
CA ILE A 332 -10.79 -4.14 -2.22
C ILE A 332 -12.00 -4.14 -3.14
N GLN A 333 -12.22 -3.03 -3.85
CA GLN A 333 -13.21 -2.92 -4.91
C GLN A 333 -12.52 -2.59 -6.22
N VAL A 334 -12.77 -3.39 -7.26
CA VAL A 334 -12.26 -3.16 -8.62
C VAL A 334 -13.43 -2.76 -9.53
N PHE A 335 -13.32 -1.64 -10.22
CA PHE A 335 -14.37 -1.07 -11.07
C PHE A 335 -13.77 -0.43 -12.32
N ALA A 336 -14.62 -0.14 -13.31
CA ALA A 336 -14.26 0.71 -14.44
C ALA A 336 -14.53 2.17 -14.05
N CYS A 337 -13.53 3.04 -14.14
CA CYS A 337 -13.73 4.47 -13.97
C CYS A 337 -14.70 5.02 -15.03
N THR A 338 -15.56 5.94 -14.63
CA THR A 338 -16.46 6.66 -15.55
C THR A 338 -15.62 7.46 -16.56
N GLY A 339 -16.13 7.74 -17.76
CA GLY A 339 -15.36 8.48 -18.77
C GLY A 339 -14.25 7.66 -19.44
N THR A 340 -13.15 7.38 -18.73
CA THR A 340 -11.97 6.68 -19.27
C THR A 340 -12.21 5.20 -19.56
N ARG A 341 -13.16 4.58 -18.83
CA ARG A 341 -13.43 3.12 -18.84
C ARG A 341 -12.22 2.25 -18.48
N LYS A 342 -11.15 2.84 -17.94
CA LYS A 342 -9.97 2.14 -17.42
C LYS A 342 -10.26 1.52 -16.06
N VAL A 343 -9.40 0.60 -15.63
CA VAL A 343 -9.54 -0.07 -14.33
C VAL A 343 -9.14 0.86 -13.20
N CYS A 344 -9.96 0.87 -12.17
CA CYS A 344 -9.74 1.59 -10.94
C CYS A 344 -9.93 0.64 -9.75
N ILE A 345 -9.17 0.87 -8.69
CA ILE A 345 -9.15 0.04 -7.50
C ILE A 345 -9.28 0.93 -6.27
N VAL A 346 -10.21 0.60 -5.38
CA VAL A 346 -10.35 1.22 -4.05
C VAL A 346 -10.03 0.17 -2.99
N ALA A 347 -9.04 0.43 -2.15
CA ALA A 347 -8.80 -0.30 -0.91
C ALA A 347 -9.44 0.43 0.26
N HIS A 348 -10.17 -0.31 1.09
CA HIS A 348 -10.78 0.17 2.33
C HIS A 348 -9.82 -0.14 3.47
N VAL A 349 -9.40 0.90 4.20
CA VAL A 349 -8.49 0.77 5.33
C VAL A 349 -9.29 0.70 6.63
N SER A 350 -8.84 -0.12 7.56
CA SER A 350 -9.48 -0.33 8.85
C SER A 350 -8.44 -0.36 9.96
N GLN A 351 -8.84 0.12 11.14
CA GLN A 351 -8.04 0.00 12.37
C GLN A 351 -8.22 -1.40 12.97
N PRO A 352 -7.22 -1.98 13.65
CA PRO A 352 -7.43 -3.14 14.49
C PRO A 352 -8.55 -2.83 15.48
N ARG A 353 -9.46 -3.77 15.69
CA ARG A 353 -10.44 -3.63 16.77
C ARG A 353 -9.66 -3.52 18.07
N SER A 354 -9.81 -2.44 18.81
CA SER A 354 -9.27 -2.32 20.16
C SER A 354 -9.77 -3.53 20.95
N ALA A 355 -8.84 -4.27 21.58
CA ALA A 355 -9.23 -5.27 22.56
C ALA A 355 -10.17 -4.56 23.56
N PRO A 356 -11.31 -5.15 23.94
CA PRO A 356 -12.14 -4.55 24.98
C PRO A 356 -11.23 -4.34 26.20
N ALA A 357 -11.21 -3.09 26.70
CA ALA A 357 -10.41 -2.72 27.86
C ALA A 357 -10.64 -3.79 28.94
N SER A 358 -9.56 -4.43 29.39
CA SER A 358 -9.64 -5.32 30.54
C SER A 358 -10.28 -4.53 31.66
N VAL A 359 -11.49 -4.94 32.07
CA VAL A 359 -12.20 -4.34 33.18
C VAL A 359 -11.22 -4.28 34.34
N PRO A 360 -10.93 -3.10 34.92
CA PRO A 360 -10.06 -3.02 36.07
C PRO A 360 -10.63 -3.92 37.14
N ASP A 361 -9.80 -4.85 37.62
CA ASP A 361 -10.10 -5.75 38.71
C ASP A 361 -10.57 -4.91 39.90
N GLN A 362 -11.89 -4.77 40.04
CA GLN A 362 -12.46 -4.12 41.20
C GLN A 362 -12.19 -5.07 42.34
N GLY A 363 -11.18 -4.68 43.14
CA GLY A 363 -10.69 -5.43 44.27
C GLY A 363 -11.84 -6.05 45.05
N VAL A 364 -11.81 -7.37 45.11
CA VAL A 364 -12.75 -8.15 45.91
C VAL A 364 -12.59 -7.74 47.36
N GLU A 365 -13.51 -6.91 47.82
CA GLU A 365 -13.74 -6.60 49.22
C GLU A 365 -13.98 -7.93 49.95
N LYS A 366 -13.12 -8.24 50.92
CA LYS A 366 -13.23 -9.45 51.75
C LYS A 366 -14.55 -9.41 52.51
N GLN A 367 -15.54 -10.20 52.09
CA GLN A 367 -16.64 -10.58 52.96
C GLN A 367 -16.29 -11.80 53.84
N PRO A 368 -16.81 -11.87 55.08
CA PRO A 368 -16.39 -12.86 56.06
C PRO A 368 -16.97 -14.23 55.75
N SER A 369 -16.22 -15.24 56.18
CA SER A 369 -16.51 -16.67 56.15
C SER A 369 -17.98 -17.03 56.41
N GLY A 370 -18.65 -17.56 55.38
CA GLY A 370 -19.94 -18.25 55.49
C GLY A 370 -19.81 -19.65 54.90
N ARG A 371 -20.07 -20.66 55.74
CA ARG A 371 -20.03 -22.11 55.44
C ARG A 371 -20.67 -22.48 54.09
N ALA A 372 -19.97 -23.34 53.36
CA ALA A 372 -20.47 -24.05 52.19
C ALA A 372 -21.68 -24.94 52.53
N ARG A 373 -22.74 -24.82 51.73
CA ARG A 373 -23.65 -25.93 51.42
C ARG A 373 -23.73 -26.06 49.90
N ARG A 374 -23.29 -27.23 49.44
CA ARG A 374 -23.53 -27.80 48.12
C ARG A 374 -25.02 -28.10 48.05
N ASP A 375 -25.70 -27.62 47.00
CA ASP A 375 -26.90 -28.26 46.46
C ASP A 375 -26.93 -28.02 44.95
N GLU A 376 -27.41 -29.06 44.27
CA GLU A 376 -27.19 -29.40 42.88
C GLU A 376 -28.27 -28.79 41.94
N ASN A 377 -27.92 -28.71 40.64
CA ASN A 377 -28.82 -28.63 39.48
C ASN A 377 -29.70 -27.37 39.30
N HIS A 378 -29.41 -26.60 38.24
CA HIS A 378 -30.27 -26.51 37.04
C HIS A 378 -29.68 -25.61 35.95
N ASN A 379 -29.67 -26.13 34.72
CA ASN A 379 -29.53 -25.40 33.46
C ASN A 379 -30.62 -24.32 33.33
N LEU A 380 -30.23 -23.07 33.10
CA LEU A 380 -31.14 -22.06 32.54
C LEU A 380 -30.39 -21.20 31.50
N VAL A 381 -30.68 -21.48 30.24
CA VAL A 381 -30.48 -20.57 29.11
C VAL A 381 -31.41 -19.37 29.30
N ARG A 382 -30.88 -18.15 29.36
CA ARG A 382 -31.69 -16.92 29.24
C ARG A 382 -31.40 -16.24 27.91
N SER A 383 -32.39 -16.30 27.02
CA SER A 383 -32.56 -15.39 25.90
C SER A 383 -33.24 -14.11 26.40
N HIS A 384 -32.73 -12.94 26.02
CA HIS A 384 -33.40 -11.67 26.25
C HIS A 384 -33.88 -11.08 24.92
N LYS A 385 -35.21 -11.09 24.73
CA LYS A 385 -35.91 -10.23 23.78
C LYS A 385 -36.05 -8.84 24.40
N ILE A 386 -35.60 -7.82 23.69
CA ILE A 386 -35.79 -6.41 24.06
C ILE A 386 -37.09 -5.94 23.38
N PHE A 387 -38.07 -5.51 24.19
CA PHE A 387 -39.20 -4.71 23.72
C PHE A 387 -38.89 -3.23 24.00
N ALA A 388 -39.05 -2.40 22.98
CA ALA A 388 -39.00 -0.95 23.09
C ALA A 388 -40.32 -0.39 23.68
N LYS A 389 -40.18 0.59 24.56
CA LYS A 389 -41.17 1.60 24.98
C LYS A 389 -40.32 2.81 25.44
N LEU A 390 -40.55 4.05 25.05
CA LEU A 390 -41.66 4.73 24.36
C LEU A 390 -41.08 5.73 23.36
#